data_AF-A0A8X6G536-F1
#
_entry.id   AF-A0A8X6G536-F1
#
_cell.length_a   1.000
_cell.length_b   1.000
_cell.length_c   1.000
_cell.angle_alpha   90.00
_cell.angle_beta   90.00
_cell.angle_gamma   90.00
#
_symmetry.space_group_name_H-M   'P 1'
#
loop_
_entity.id
_entity.type
_entity.pdbx_description
1 polymer ?
#
loop_
_entity_poly.entity_id
_entity_poly.type
_entity_poly.pdbx_seq_one_letter_code
_entity_poly.pdbx_strand_id
1 'polypeptide(L)'
;EYRSSVHVAVTQQRESLVDINRFSSLKKLLKVTAWVFRFVNNARIVNKSMNFYITADEIQNAEYFWLKYVQYEFYSAEILTLKRNEQLRCSSEIKSLVPYLGEDNLLRITGRLLEADLCFGEKHPVILPRHCKFTELLVIRET
;
A
#
# COMPACT_ATOMS: atom_id res chain seq x y z
N GLU A 1 48.16 5.59 5.17
CA GLU A 1 46.97 6.46 5.19
C GLU A 1 45.72 5.59 5.21
N TYR A 2 44.94 5.64 6.28
CA TYR A 2 43.77 4.78 6.50
C TYR A 2 42.52 5.54 6.02
N ARG A 3 41.97 5.20 4.84
CA ARG A 3 40.70 5.79 4.38
C ARG A 3 39.56 5.06 5.06
N SER A 4 39.01 5.66 6.11
CA SER A 4 37.79 5.19 6.75
C SER A 4 36.61 5.33 5.78
N SER A 5 36.04 4.21 5.35
CA SER A 5 34.81 4.19 4.55
C SER A 5 33.61 4.47 5.46
N VAL A 6 33.13 5.71 5.44
CA VAL A 6 31.89 6.09 6.11
C VAL A 6 30.72 5.49 5.34
N HIS A 7 30.10 4.46 5.90
CA HIS A 7 28.85 3.90 5.38
C HIS A 7 27.72 4.86 5.76
N VAL A 8 27.38 5.77 4.86
CA VAL A 8 26.16 6.56 4.99
C VAL A 8 25.00 5.62 4.76
N ALA A 9 24.35 5.19 5.84
CA ALA A 9 23.06 4.52 5.77
C ALA A 9 22.03 5.56 5.30
N VAL A 10 21.79 5.61 3.99
CA VAL A 10 20.66 6.36 3.44
C VAL A 10 19.41 5.61 3.86
N THR A 11 18.80 6.02 4.98
CA THR A 11 17.43 5.64 5.30
C THR A 11 16.56 6.28 4.22
N GLN A 12 16.21 5.51 3.22
CA GLN A 12 15.38 5.94 2.10
C GLN A 12 13.95 6.15 2.65
N GLN A 13 13.71 7.31 3.24
CA GLN A 13 12.37 7.76 3.59
C GLN A 13 11.59 7.79 2.27
N ARG A 14 10.66 6.85 2.09
CA ARG A 14 9.72 6.89 0.96
C ARG A 14 8.76 8.01 1.23
N GLU A 15 9.14 9.24 0.93
CA GLU A 15 8.17 10.33 0.87
C GLU A 15 7.19 10.01 -0.27
N SER A 16 5.91 9.88 0.07
CA SER A 16 4.87 9.84 -0.94
C SER A 16 4.89 11.16 -1.71
N LEU A 17 4.91 11.08 -3.05
CA LEU A 17 4.80 12.26 -3.93
C LEU A 17 3.50 13.06 -3.70
N VAL A 18 2.53 12.46 -3.03
CA VAL A 18 1.23 13.05 -2.67
C VAL A 18 1.10 13.02 -1.16
N ASP A 19 1.00 14.18 -0.50
CA ASP A 19 0.75 14.24 0.94
C ASP A 19 -0.73 13.93 1.25
N ILE A 20 -0.96 12.78 1.87
CA ILE A 20 -2.29 12.28 2.21
C ILE A 20 -3.04 13.18 3.21
N ASN A 21 -2.32 13.90 4.07
CA ASN A 21 -2.92 14.70 5.14
C ASN A 21 -3.70 15.91 4.60
N ARG A 22 -3.46 16.29 3.34
CA ARG A 22 -4.15 17.38 2.65
C ARG A 22 -5.50 16.99 2.06
N PHE A 23 -5.91 15.72 2.20
CA PHE A 23 -7.13 15.19 1.61
C PHE A 23 -8.17 14.87 2.69
N SER A 24 -9.40 15.28 2.41
CA SER A 24 -10.61 14.92 3.17
C SER A 24 -11.53 13.95 2.40
N SER A 25 -11.10 13.51 1.21
CA SER A 25 -11.87 12.60 0.36
C SER A 25 -10.96 11.56 -0.28
N LEU A 26 -11.25 10.28 -0.03
CA LEU A 26 -10.53 9.17 -0.67
C LEU A 26 -10.64 9.24 -2.20
N LYS A 27 -11.84 9.52 -2.74
CA LYS A 27 -12.04 9.65 -4.19
C LYS A 27 -11.12 10.72 -4.80
N LYS A 28 -10.94 11.85 -4.12
CA LYS A 28 -10.04 12.92 -4.58
C LYS A 28 -8.57 12.49 -4.50
N LEU A 29 -8.17 11.85 -3.39
CA LEU A 29 -6.83 11.30 -3.21
C LEU A 29 -6.47 10.34 -4.36
N LEU A 30 -7.32 9.33 -4.61
CA LEU A 30 -7.09 8.32 -5.64
C LEU A 30 -7.01 8.94 -7.05
N LYS A 31 -7.89 9.90 -7.38
CA LYS A 31 -7.85 10.61 -8.66
C LYS A 31 -6.56 11.42 -8.84
N VAL A 32 -6.12 12.16 -7.83
CA VAL A 32 -4.88 12.94 -7.91
C VAL A 32 -3.68 12.01 -8.06
N THR A 33 -3.60 10.94 -7.25
CA THR A 33 -2.53 9.95 -7.37
C THR A 33 -2.51 9.29 -8.76
N ALA A 34 -3.68 8.93 -9.31
CA ALA A 34 -3.79 8.38 -10.66
C ALA A 34 -3.28 9.34 -11.74
N TRP A 35 -3.61 10.63 -11.65
CA TRP A 35 -3.08 11.66 -12.55
C TRP A 35 -1.57 11.82 -12.45
N VAL A 36 -1.02 11.79 -11.23
CA VAL A 36 0.43 11.84 -11.00
C VAL A 36 1.12 10.65 -11.65
N PHE A 37 0.60 9.43 -11.46
CA PHE A 37 1.16 8.23 -12.09
C PHE A 37 1.08 8.28 -13.61
N ARG A 38 -0.05 8.72 -14.16
CA ARG A 38 -0.20 8.92 -15.61
C ARG A 38 0.82 9.92 -16.13
N PHE A 39 1.00 11.06 -15.47
CA PHE A 39 1.98 12.07 -15.85
C PHE A 39 3.39 11.49 -15.87
N VAL A 40 3.81 10.82 -14.79
CA VAL A 40 5.13 10.18 -14.70
C VAL A 40 5.34 9.13 -15.79
N ASN A 41 4.32 8.31 -16.08
CA ASN A 41 4.40 7.29 -17.12
C ASN A 41 4.45 7.90 -18.52
N ASN A 42 3.69 8.97 -18.77
CA ASN A 42 3.68 9.65 -20.06
C ASN A 42 4.96 10.45 -20.32
N ALA A 43 5.57 11.03 -19.29
CA ALA A 43 6.84 11.73 -19.41
C ALA A 43 7.99 10.81 -19.88
N ARG A 44 7.82 9.49 -19.78
CA ARG A 44 8.78 8.47 -20.22
C ARG A 44 8.55 7.97 -21.65
N ILE A 45 7.44 8.35 -22.30
CA ILE A 45 7.03 7.79 -23.59
C ILE A 45 6.84 8.93 -24.61
N VAL A 46 7.55 8.85 -25.74
CA VAL A 46 7.40 9.79 -26.86
C VAL A 46 6.12 9.44 -27.64
N ASN A 47 5.30 10.43 -28.01
CA ASN A 47 4.08 10.31 -28.83
C ASN A 47 2.91 9.49 -28.24
N LYS A 48 2.65 9.60 -26.93
CA LYS A 48 1.50 8.91 -26.32
C LYS A 48 0.17 9.62 -26.58
N SER A 49 -0.85 8.84 -26.97
CA SER A 49 -2.25 9.29 -27.02
C SER A 49 -2.71 9.77 -25.64
N MET A 50 -3.28 10.97 -25.59
CA MET A 50 -3.73 11.60 -24.35
C MET A 50 -5.19 11.23 -24.09
N ASN A 51 -5.42 10.31 -23.14
CA ASN A 51 -6.76 10.07 -22.63
C ASN A 51 -7.20 11.22 -21.71
N PHE A 52 -8.38 11.77 -21.96
CA PHE A 52 -8.93 12.88 -21.16
C PHE A 52 -9.48 12.42 -19.80
N TYR A 53 -9.89 11.16 -19.69
CA TYR A 53 -10.49 10.60 -18.47
C TYR A 53 -9.53 9.62 -17.78
N ILE A 54 -9.56 9.59 -16.45
CA ILE A 54 -8.88 8.55 -15.64
C ILE A 54 -9.69 7.26 -15.72
N THR A 55 -9.03 6.13 -15.96
CA THR A 55 -9.68 4.82 -16.06
C THR A 55 -9.91 4.20 -14.68
N ALA A 56 -10.78 3.20 -14.60
CA ALA A 56 -10.99 2.42 -13.38
C ALA A 56 -9.68 1.75 -12.92
N ASP A 57 -8.90 1.19 -13.85
CA ASP A 57 -7.61 0.55 -13.56
C ASP A 57 -6.61 1.51 -12.93
N GLU A 58 -6.58 2.78 -13.38
CA GLU A 58 -5.68 3.78 -12.80
C GLU A 58 -6.09 4.17 -11.38
N ILE A 59 -7.39 4.24 -11.10
CA ILE A 59 -7.91 4.45 -9.73
C ILE A 59 -7.55 3.24 -8.86
N GLN A 60 -7.75 2.03 -9.36
CA GLN A 60 -7.40 0.80 -8.66
C GLN A 60 -5.90 0.75 -8.38
N ASN A 61 -5.05 1.08 -9.35
CA ASN A 61 -3.60 1.15 -9.16
C ASN A 61 -3.19 2.20 -8.11
N ALA A 62 -3.86 3.36 -8.09
CA ALA A 62 -3.65 4.37 -7.06
C ALA A 62 -4.05 3.85 -5.66
N GLU A 63 -5.14 3.10 -5.56
CA GLU A 63 -5.60 2.49 -4.31
C GLU A 63 -4.61 1.42 -3.82
N TYR A 64 -4.19 0.51 -4.69
CA TYR A 64 -3.17 -0.49 -4.38
C TYR A 64 -1.85 0.13 -3.93
N PHE A 65 -1.45 1.24 -4.54
CA PHE A 65 -0.27 1.99 -4.11
C PHE A 65 -0.42 2.44 -2.65
N TRP A 66 -1.54 3.07 -2.31
CA TRP A 66 -1.77 3.57 -0.96
C TRP A 66 -1.88 2.46 0.08
N LEU A 67 -2.55 1.35 -0.24
CA LEU A 67 -2.60 0.17 0.62
C LEU A 67 -1.18 -0.34 0.92
N LYS A 68 -0.35 -0.51 -0.11
CA LYS A 68 1.06 -0.95 0.06
C LYS A 68 1.88 0.06 0.84
N TYR A 69 1.70 1.34 0.56
CA TYR A 69 2.42 2.42 1.22
C TYR A 69 2.16 2.39 2.73
N VAL A 70 0.89 2.40 3.11
CA VAL A 70 0.44 2.42 4.51
C VAL A 70 0.85 1.13 5.22
N GLN A 71 0.69 -0.03 4.58
CA GLN A 71 1.15 -1.28 5.19
C GLN A 71 2.65 -1.30 5.41
N TYR A 72 3.44 -0.78 4.47
CA TYR A 72 4.88 -0.72 4.63
C TYR A 72 5.29 0.27 5.72
N GLU A 73 4.61 1.41 5.82
CA GLU A 73 4.86 2.42 6.85
C GLU A 73 4.68 1.83 8.27
N PHE A 74 3.63 1.03 8.50
CA PHE A 74 3.29 0.52 9.83
C PHE A 74 3.79 -0.91 10.11
N TYR A 75 3.92 -1.74 9.08
CA TYR A 75 4.20 -3.18 9.19
C TYR A 75 5.41 -3.62 8.36
N SER A 76 6.38 -2.73 8.13
CA SER A 76 7.58 -3.05 7.34
C SER A 76 8.33 -4.28 7.88
N ALA A 77 8.46 -4.41 9.20
CA ALA A 77 9.13 -5.55 9.82
C ALA A 77 8.39 -6.86 9.52
N GLU A 78 7.07 -6.89 9.71
CA GLU A 78 6.22 -8.05 9.43
C GLU A 78 6.24 -8.42 7.94
N ILE A 79 6.15 -7.43 7.05
CA ILE A 79 6.24 -7.65 5.60
C ILE A 79 7.58 -8.26 5.24
N LEU A 80 8.69 -7.74 5.77
CA LEU A 80 10.02 -8.26 5.48
C LEU A 80 10.20 -9.69 6.02
N THR A 81 9.67 -10.00 7.20
CA THR A 81 9.67 -11.35 7.78
C THR A 81 8.85 -12.31 6.93
N LEU A 82 7.63 -11.95 6.55
CA LEU A 82 6.78 -12.80 5.72
C LEU A 82 7.35 -12.99 4.30
N LYS A 83 8.02 -11.98 3.73
CA LYS A 83 8.75 -12.12 2.46
C LYS A 83 9.87 -13.16 2.50
N ARG A 84 10.46 -13.40 3.67
CA ARG A 84 11.47 -14.45 3.89
C ARG A 84 10.85 -15.81 4.24
N ASN A 85 9.51 -15.93 4.19
CA ASN A 85 8.76 -17.10 4.66
C ASN A 85 9.05 -17.45 6.14
N GLU A 86 9.36 -16.44 6.95
CA GLU A 86 9.58 -16.59 8.38
C GLU A 86 8.30 -16.32 9.17
N GLN A 87 8.22 -16.89 10.37
CA GLN A 87 7.10 -16.65 11.28
C GLN A 87 7.21 -15.29 11.97
N LEU A 88 6.07 -14.61 12.15
CA LEU A 88 6.02 -13.36 12.91
C LEU A 88 6.34 -13.57 14.39
N ARG A 89 7.02 -12.57 14.96
CA ARG A 89 7.31 -12.49 16.40
C ARG A 89 6.01 -12.49 17.21
N CYS A 90 6.01 -13.13 18.37
CA CYS A 90 4.85 -13.16 19.27
C CYS A 90 4.39 -11.77 19.74
N SER A 91 5.29 -10.79 19.71
CA SER A 91 5.00 -9.39 20.05
C SER A 91 4.33 -8.59 18.94
N SER A 92 4.19 -9.14 17.72
CA SER A 92 3.56 -8.41 16.62
C SER A 92 2.06 -8.29 16.86
N GLU A 93 1.55 -7.07 16.79
CA GLU A 93 0.15 -6.73 17.05
C GLU A 93 -0.82 -7.45 16.11
N ILE A 94 -0.36 -7.77 14.90
CA ILE A 94 -1.17 -8.41 13.87
C ILE A 94 -1.03 -9.93 13.84
N LYS A 95 -0.17 -10.55 14.68
CA LYS A 95 0.05 -12.01 14.64
C LYS A 95 -1.23 -12.80 14.90
N SER A 96 -2.10 -12.31 15.78
CA SER A 96 -3.39 -12.93 16.10
C SER A 96 -4.36 -12.95 14.91
N LEU A 97 -4.16 -12.07 13.93
CA LEU A 97 -4.94 -12.02 12.69
C LEU A 97 -4.49 -13.06 11.66
N VAL A 98 -3.52 -13.91 11.99
CA VAL A 98 -2.91 -14.91 11.09
C VAL A 98 -2.53 -14.26 9.74
N PRO A 99 -1.65 -13.25 9.77
CA PRO A 99 -1.37 -12.45 8.59
C PRO A 99 -0.53 -13.25 7.59
N TYR A 100 -0.80 -13.05 6.31
CA TYR A 100 0.01 -13.57 5.23
C TYR A 100 0.24 -12.50 4.17
N LEU A 101 1.29 -12.65 3.37
CA LEU A 101 1.57 -11.75 2.26
C LEU A 101 0.98 -12.33 0.98
N GLY A 102 0.01 -11.64 0.39
CA GLY A 102 -0.60 -12.02 -0.89
C GLY A 102 0.35 -11.83 -2.07
N GLU A 103 0.00 -12.42 -3.22
CA GLU A 103 0.76 -12.28 -4.48
C GLU A 103 0.86 -10.82 -4.95
N ASP A 104 -0.16 -10.03 -4.62
CA ASP A 104 -0.19 -8.60 -4.85
C ASP A 104 0.74 -7.81 -3.92
N ASN A 105 1.51 -8.48 -3.05
CA ASN A 105 2.35 -7.89 -2.00
C ASN A 105 1.56 -7.08 -0.96
N LEU A 106 0.28 -7.38 -0.76
CA LEU A 106 -0.51 -6.84 0.35
C LEU A 106 -0.55 -7.82 1.51
N LEU A 107 -0.43 -7.28 2.72
CA LEU A 107 -0.63 -7.99 3.96
C LEU A 107 -2.13 -8.25 4.17
N ARG A 108 -2.52 -9.51 4.26
CA ARG A 108 -3.92 -9.95 4.31
C ARG A 108 -4.16 -10.90 5.47
N ILE A 109 -5.42 -11.00 5.88
CA ILE A 109 -5.90 -11.96 6.88
C ILE A 109 -6.22 -13.28 6.18
N THR A 110 -5.81 -14.40 6.77
CA THR A 110 -6.33 -15.73 6.40
C THR A 110 -7.23 -16.28 7.50
N GLY A 111 -8.02 -17.32 7.21
CA GLY A 111 -8.71 -18.09 8.25
C GLY A 111 -10.17 -18.41 7.96
N ARG A 112 -11.08 -17.98 8.85
CA ARG A 112 -12.43 -18.56 8.98
C ARG A 112 -13.35 -18.39 7.77
N LEU A 113 -13.02 -17.47 6.86
CA LEU A 113 -13.81 -17.18 5.66
C LEU A 113 -13.41 -18.00 4.43
N LEU A 114 -12.44 -18.91 4.54
CA LEU A 114 -11.98 -19.73 3.42
C LEU A 114 -13.11 -20.54 2.76
N GLU A 115 -14.00 -21.10 3.59
CA GLU A 115 -15.13 -21.94 3.16
C GLU A 115 -16.41 -21.14 2.82
N ALA A 116 -16.41 -19.81 3.01
CA ALA A 116 -17.57 -19.00 2.69
C ALA A 116 -17.72 -18.80 1.17
N ASP A 117 -18.94 -18.62 0.66
CA ASP A 117 -19.16 -18.25 -0.75
C ASP A 117 -19.00 -16.73 -0.93
N LEU A 118 -17.74 -16.29 -0.88
CA LEU A 118 -17.33 -14.88 -0.95
C LEU A 118 -16.25 -14.69 -2.01
N CYS A 119 -16.11 -13.48 -2.54
CA CYS A 119 -15.02 -13.18 -3.46
C CYS A 119 -13.66 -13.20 -2.73
N PHE A 120 -12.56 -13.31 -3.48
CA PHE A 120 -11.21 -13.40 -2.91
C PHE A 120 -10.89 -12.26 -1.92
N GLY A 121 -11.26 -11.02 -2.26
CA GLY A 121 -10.98 -9.86 -1.39
C GLY A 121 -11.74 -9.90 -0.06
N GLU A 122 -12.93 -10.49 -0.05
CA GLU A 122 -13.75 -10.67 1.14
C GLU A 122 -13.25 -11.85 1.99
N LYS A 123 -12.77 -12.92 1.35
CA LYS A 123 -12.14 -14.06 2.02
C LYS A 123 -10.80 -13.70 2.65
N HIS A 124 -10.06 -12.81 2.00
CA HIS A 124 -8.72 -12.39 2.40
C HIS A 124 -8.62 -10.88 2.58
N PRO A 125 -9.27 -10.30 3.61
CA PRO A 125 -9.27 -8.86 3.83
C PRO A 125 -7.86 -8.29 3.98
N VAL A 126 -7.65 -7.08 3.46
CA VAL A 126 -6.39 -6.34 3.59
C VAL A 126 -6.26 -5.79 5.01
N ILE A 127 -5.10 -6.01 5.63
CA ILE A 127 -4.80 -5.48 6.97
C ILE A 127 -4.44 -4.00 6.85
N LEU A 128 -5.14 -3.14 7.59
CA LEU A 128 -4.83 -1.72 7.65
C LEU A 128 -4.61 -1.26 9.09
N PRO A 129 -3.67 -0.34 9.32
CA PRO A 129 -3.45 0.23 10.64
C PRO A 129 -4.67 1.06 11.05
N ARG A 130 -5.06 0.92 12.31
CA ARG A 130 -6.22 1.62 12.88
C ARG A 130 -6.08 3.14 12.81
N HIS A 131 -4.88 3.65 13.10
CA HIS A 131 -4.64 5.08 13.26
C HIS A 131 -3.78 5.61 12.10
N CYS A 132 -4.37 5.70 10.91
CA CYS A 132 -3.74 6.40 9.79
C CYS A 132 -4.78 7.13 8.94
N LYS A 133 -4.33 8.18 8.24
CA LYS A 133 -5.23 9.02 7.44
C LYS A 133 -5.92 8.26 6.31
N PHE A 134 -5.24 7.28 5.71
CA PHE A 134 -5.82 6.47 4.64
C PHE A 134 -6.99 5.63 5.15
N THR A 135 -6.81 4.93 6.28
CA THR A 135 -7.88 4.13 6.91
C THR A 135 -9.06 5.02 7.30
N GLU A 136 -8.80 6.21 7.84
CA GLU A 136 -9.86 7.19 8.14
C GLU A 136 -10.66 7.57 6.88
N LEU A 137 -9.98 7.95 5.80
CA LEU A 137 -10.62 8.31 4.53
C LEU A 137 -11.38 7.13 3.88
N LEU A 138 -10.89 5.90 4.07
CA LEU A 138 -11.55 4.69 3.59
C LEU A 138 -12.84 4.42 4.36
N VAL A 139 -12.79 4.47 5.70
CA VAL A 139 -13.98 4.26 6.53
C VAL A 139 -15.05 5.31 6.25
N ILE A 140 -14.68 6.60 6.17
CA ILE A 140 -15.62 7.69 5.87
C ILE A 140 -16.29 7.52 4.49
N ARG A 141 -15.62 6.89 3.52
CA ARG A 141 -16.21 6.66 2.20
C ARG A 141 -17.32 5.59 2.22
N GLU A 142 -17.17 4.59 3.08
CA GLU A 142 -18.06 3.44 3.18
C GLU A 142 -19.23 3.68 4.16
N THR A 143 -19.20 4.78 4.92
CA THR A 143 -20.29 5.25 5.81
C THR A 143 -21.09 6.37 5.16
#